data_AF-A0AAD6Z6Z4-F1
#
_entry.id   AF-A0AAD6Z6Z4-F1
#
_cell.length_a   1.000
_cell.length_b   1.000
_cell.length_c   1.000
_cell.angle_alpha   90.00
_cell.angle_beta   90.00
_cell.angle_gamma   90.00
#
_symmetry.space_group_name_H-M   'P 1'
#
loop_
_entity.id
_entity.type
_entity.pdbx_description
1 polymer ?
#
loop_
_entity_poly.entity_id
_entity_poly.type
_entity_poly.pdbx_seq_one_letter_code
_entity_poly.pdbx_strand_id
1 'polypeptide(L)' 'IRKLAFAIIHSTTIGLPAWRKACTDNGMRARLIPRDVRTRWNSLYDMLSVAVTYK' A
#
# COMPACT_ATOMS: atom_id res chain seq x y z
N ILE A 1 -5.54 -5.75 3.05
CA ILE A 1 -4.40 -4.81 2.87
C ILE A 1 -3.03 -5.50 2.91
N ARG A 2 -2.70 -6.36 3.89
CA ARG A 2 -1.37 -7.01 3.97
C ARG A 2 -0.90 -7.75 2.72
N LYS A 3 -1.73 -8.65 2.19
CA LYS A 3 -1.41 -9.41 0.95
C LYS A 3 -1.25 -8.49 -0.26
N LEU A 4 -2.07 -7.44 -0.34
CA LEU A 4 -2.01 -6.44 -1.41
C LEU A 4 -0.73 -5.61 -1.34
N ALA A 5 -0.39 -5.06 -0.17
CA ALA A 5 0.86 -4.34 0.05
C ALA A 5 2.08 -5.21 -0.24
N PHE A 6 2.05 -6.48 0.18
CA PHE A 6 3.09 -7.44 -0.16
C PHE A 6 3.21 -7.64 -1.69
N ALA A 7 2.11 -7.89 -2.39
CA ALA A 7 2.12 -8.07 -3.84
C ALA A 7 2.62 -6.82 -4.59
N ILE A 8 2.20 -5.62 -4.18
CA ILE A 8 2.63 -4.35 -4.81
C ILE A 8 4.12 -4.09 -4.58
N ILE A 9 4.64 -4.37 -3.38
CA ILE A 9 6.06 -4.17 -3.04
C ILE A 9 6.97 -5.16 -3.77
N HIS A 10 6.53 -6.42 -3.94
CA HIS A 10 7.33 -7.45 -4.62
C HIS A 10 7.13 -7.50 -6.13
N SER A 11 6.08 -6.86 -6.66
CA SER A 11 5.84 -6.70 -8.10
C SER A 11 6.02 -5.24 -8.50
N THR A 12 7.26 -4.78 -8.53
CA THR A 12 7.62 -3.40 -8.85
C THR A 12 7.37 -3.03 -10.30
N THR A 13 7.30 -4.00 -11.21
CA THR A 13 7.11 -3.81 -12.65
C THR A 13 5.65 -3.83 -13.10
N ILE A 14 4.78 -4.61 -12.43
CA ILE A 14 3.36 -4.74 -12.80
C ILE A 14 2.47 -4.20 -11.69
N GLY A 15 2.69 -4.66 -10.45
CA GLY A 15 1.88 -4.26 -9.30
C GLY A 15 2.01 -2.78 -8.94
N LEU A 16 3.22 -2.23 -8.94
CA LEU A 16 3.44 -0.83 -8.57
C LEU A 16 2.85 0.17 -9.59
N PRO A 17 3.04 0.01 -10.91
CA PRO A 17 2.39 0.88 -11.89
C PRO A 17 0.86 0.77 -11.86
N ALA A 18 0.32 -0.45 -11.72
CA ALA A 18 -1.12 -0.66 -11.60
C ALA A 18 -1.70 0.02 -10.35
N TRP A 19 -1.00 -0.05 -9.21
CA TRP A 19 -1.38 0.64 -7.98
C TRP A 19 -1.37 2.17 -8.15
N ARG A 20 -0.32 2.71 -8.78
CA ARG A 20 -0.24 4.15 -9.06
C ARG A 20 -1.40 4.60 -9.95
N LYS A 21 -1.72 3.84 -11.00
CA LYS A 21 -2.85 4.13 -11.88
C LYS A 21 -4.16 4.13 -11.12
N ALA A 22 -4.44 3.09 -10.32
CA ALA A 22 -5.63 3.03 -9.49
C ALA A 22 -5.73 4.20 -8.49
N CYS A 23 -4.60 4.63 -7.89
CA CYS A 23 -4.59 5.83 -7.05
C CYS A 23 -4.96 7.09 -7.84
N THR A 24 -4.35 7.30 -9.00
CA THR A 24 -4.62 8.44 -9.87
C THR A 24 -6.07 8.47 -10.35
N ASP A 25 -6.62 7.32 -10.74
CA ASP A 25 -8.00 7.18 -11.21
C ASP A 25 -9.01 7.55 -10.11
N ASN A 26 -8.66 7.33 -8.85
CA ASN A 26 -9.45 7.73 -7.68
C ASN A 26 -9.08 9.13 -7.13
N GLY A 27 -8.22 9.89 -7.83
CA GLY A 27 -7.77 11.22 -7.39
C GLY A 27 -6.88 11.21 -6.14
N MET A 28 -6.38 10.05 -5.74
CA MET A 28 -5.58 9.87 -4.53
C MET A 28 -4.09 9.97 -4.83
N ARG A 29 -3.33 10.58 -3.92
CA ARG A 29 -1.88 10.68 -4.07
C ARG A 29 -1.28 9.28 -3.99
N ALA A 30 -0.62 8.83 -5.06
CA ALA A 30 -0.01 7.52 -5.13
C ALA A 30 1.16 7.41 -4.13
N ARG A 31 0.90 6.86 -2.95
CA ARG A 31 1.94 6.51 -1.96
C ARG A 31 2.09 5.00 -1.91
N LEU A 32 3.29 4.56 -1.55
CA LEU A 32 3.54 3.15 -1.29
C LEU A 32 2.87 2.76 0.03
N ILE A 33 2.07 1.70 0.02
CA ILE A 33 1.50 1.16 1.26
C ILE A 33 2.65 0.57 2.09
N PRO A 34 2.74 0.87 3.39
CA PRO A 34 3.70 0.21 4.27
C PRO A 34 3.53 -1.31 4.25
N ARG A 35 4.64 -2.05 4.40
CA ARG A 35 4.58 -3.50 4.59
C ARG A 35 4.42 -3.83 6.07
N ASP A 36 3.70 -4.90 6.36
CA ASP A 36 3.71 -5.53 7.67
C ASP A 36 5.10 -6.12 7.95
N VAL A 37 5.77 -5.62 8.98
CA VAL A 37 7.12 -6.02 9.38
C VAL A 37 7.07 -6.50 10.82
N ARG A 38 7.36 -7.79 11.05
CA ARG A 38 7.25 -8.44 12.37
C ARG A 38 8.08 -7.78 13.47
N THR A 39 9.19 -7.14 13.11
CA THR A 39 10.08 -6.44 14.05
C THR A 39 9.66 -4.99 14.32
N ARG A 40 8.63 -4.47 13.63
CA ARG A 40 8.06 -3.14 13.88
C ARG A 40 6.69 -3.27 14.51
N TRP A 41 6.63 -2.95 15.81
CA TRP A 41 5.41 -2.93 16.62
C TRP A 41 4.24 -2.15 16.01
N ASN A 42 4.51 -1.08 15.27
CA ASN A 42 3.47 -0.20 14.72
C ASN A 42 3.14 -0.45 13.24
N SER A 43 3.73 -1.47 12.60
CA SER A 43 3.54 -1.65 11.15
C SER A 43 2.09 -1.97 10.75
N LEU A 44 1.34 -2.71 11.58
CA LEU A 44 -0.09 -2.95 11.36
C LEU A 44 -0.91 -1.66 11.48
N TYR A 45 -0.59 -0.82 12.47
CA TYR A 45 -1.27 0.45 12.69
C TYR A 45 -1.05 1.40 11.51
N ASP A 46 0.19 1.52 11.04
CA ASP A 46 0.53 2.33 9.87
C ASP A 46 -0.23 1.87 8.61
N MET A 47 -0.35 0.56 8.42
CA MET A 47 -1.12 0.00 7.30
C MET A 47 -2.61 0.26 7.38
N LEU A 48 -3.19 0.20 8.59
CA LEU A 48 -4.60 0.51 8.82
C LEU A 48 -4.89 2.00 8.65
N SER A 49 -4.00 2.87 9.15
CA SER A 49 -4.09 4.32 8.97
C SER A 49 -4.14 4.69 7.48
N VAL A 50 -3.26 4.07 6.68
CA VAL A 50 -3.30 4.18 5.22
C VAL A 50 -4.64 3.70 4.69
N ALA A 51 -5.09 2.49 5.03
CA ALA A 51 -6.37 1.98 4.52
C ALA A 51 -7.59 2.86 4.83
N VAL A 52 -7.62 3.51 6.00
CA VAL A 52 -8.67 4.46 6.38
C VAL A 52 -8.54 5.77 5.61
N THR A 53 -7.34 6.18 5.22
CA THR A 53 -7.11 7.38 4.42
C THR A 53 -7.54 7.19 2.96
N TYR A 54 -7.40 5.98 2.41
CA TYR A 54 -7.75 5.63 1.02
C TYR A 54 -9.21 5.15 0.87
N LYS A 55 -10.12 5.62 1.74
CA LYS A 55 -11.50 5.12 1.84
C LYS A 55 -12.39 5.56 0.68
#